data_AF-A0AAU6LIL3-F1
#
_entry.id   AF-A0AAU6LIL3-F1
#
_cell.length_a   1.000
_cell.length_b   1.000
_cell.length_c   1.000
_cell.angle_alpha   90.00
_cell.angle_beta   90.00
_cell.angle_gamma   90.00
#
_symmetry.space_group_name_H-M   'P 1'
#
loop_
_entity.id
_entity.type
_entity.pdbx_description
1 polymer ?
#
loop_
_entity_poly.entity_id
_entity_poly.type
_entity_poly.pdbx_seq_one_letter_code
_entity_poly.pdbx_strand_id
1 'polypeptide(L)'
;MPINGQRTSSNPQTKGGSNKTKHGPSFNLGPNININSTKTTTTGSVQSAGAGGGRAQFMLPDPSFASAAELRDYCDTLRAFGVHASIEVMVAAEILQAALSQASGLKDDNFIQHKLRARKVARKLKKSGEALADAASLAAATYAAFQREYADIMSARTPNRPAQARPFQY
;
A
#
# COMPACT_ATOMS: atom_id res chain seq x y z
N MET A 1 7.32 54.35 -49.40
CA MET A 1 5.92 53.96 -49.68
C MET A 1 5.34 53.32 -48.42
N PRO A 2 4.22 53.82 -47.85
CA PRO A 2 3.60 53.36 -46.60
C PRO A 2 2.37 52.44 -46.84
N ILE A 3 1.95 51.66 -45.82
CA ILE A 3 0.59 51.13 -45.52
C ILE A 3 0.71 50.40 -44.15
N ASN A 4 0.14 50.89 -43.03
CA ASN A 4 -1.27 50.87 -42.55
C ASN A 4 -1.72 49.44 -42.12
N GLY A 5 -2.23 49.14 -40.92
CA GLY A 5 -2.59 49.97 -39.76
C GLY A 5 -3.15 49.17 -38.54
N GLN A 6 -3.72 49.95 -37.60
CA GLN A 6 -4.70 49.61 -36.53
C GLN A 6 -4.17 48.89 -35.25
N ARG A 7 -4.09 49.48 -34.04
CA ARG A 7 -5.10 50.10 -33.12
C ARG A 7 -6.32 49.16 -32.91
N THR A 8 -6.72 48.71 -31.71
CA THR A 8 -7.10 49.44 -30.48
C THR A 8 -7.34 48.50 -29.27
N SER A 9 -7.09 49.01 -28.05
CA SER A 9 -7.87 48.95 -26.77
C SER A 9 -8.64 47.69 -26.36
N SER A 10 -8.86 47.30 -25.10
CA SER A 10 -8.89 47.98 -23.79
C SER A 10 -9.12 46.93 -22.68
N ASN A 11 -8.63 47.23 -21.48
CA ASN A 11 -8.78 46.50 -20.20
C ASN A 11 -10.28 46.35 -19.78
N PRO A 12 -10.66 45.40 -18.89
CA PRO A 12 -10.68 45.76 -17.47
C PRO A 12 -10.37 44.63 -16.46
N GLN A 13 -9.83 45.09 -15.34
CA GLN A 13 -9.75 44.49 -14.01
C GLN A 13 -11.13 44.01 -13.49
N THR A 14 -11.19 42.77 -12.96
CA THR A 14 -12.23 42.38 -11.98
C THR A 14 -11.63 41.66 -10.78
N LYS A 15 -11.72 42.36 -9.64
CA LYS A 15 -11.69 41.85 -8.27
C LYS A 15 -12.75 40.75 -8.06
N GLY A 16 -12.42 39.77 -7.22
CA GLY A 16 -13.38 38.86 -6.57
C GLY A 16 -12.72 37.49 -6.37
N GLY A 17 -12.67 36.89 -5.19
CA GLY A 17 -13.19 37.23 -3.88
C GLY A 17 -12.55 36.26 -2.89
N SER A 18 -12.55 36.67 -1.64
CA SER A 18 -12.09 35.93 -0.47
C SER A 18 -12.57 34.47 -0.46
N ASN A 19 -11.65 33.55 -0.21
CA ASN A 19 -11.91 32.46 0.74
C ASN A 19 -10.67 32.21 1.59
N LYS A 20 -10.58 32.99 2.68
CA LYS A 20 -9.92 32.58 3.91
C LYS A 20 -10.63 31.33 4.43
N THR A 21 -10.30 30.16 3.90
CA THR A 21 -10.58 28.91 4.61
C THR A 21 -9.46 28.70 5.62
N LYS A 22 -9.78 29.16 6.84
CA LYS A 22 -9.12 28.84 8.10
C LYS A 22 -8.46 27.46 8.04
N HIS A 23 -7.14 27.40 8.16
CA HIS A 23 -6.43 26.14 8.32
C HIS A 23 -6.66 25.67 9.77
N GLY A 24 -7.78 24.97 9.98
CA GLY A 24 -7.90 24.05 11.11
C GLY A 24 -6.99 22.83 10.85
N PRO A 25 -6.50 22.14 11.89
CA PRO A 25 -5.70 20.95 11.71
C PRO A 25 -6.52 19.88 10.99
N SER A 26 -6.25 19.72 9.70
CA SER A 26 -6.86 18.70 8.85
C SER A 26 -5.97 17.46 8.94
N PHE A 27 -6.39 16.47 9.73
CA PHE A 27 -5.74 15.17 9.75
C PHE A 27 -6.10 14.45 8.44
N ASN A 28 -5.17 14.49 7.47
CA ASN A 28 -5.32 13.79 6.20
C ASN A 28 -4.82 12.34 6.37
N LEU A 29 -5.72 11.43 6.75
CA LEU A 29 -5.48 9.98 6.78
C LEU A 29 -5.83 9.36 5.42
N GLY A 30 -5.12 9.77 4.38
CA GLY A 30 -5.24 9.19 3.05
C GLY A 30 -3.98 9.48 2.22
N PRO A 31 -3.52 8.54 1.38
CA PRO A 31 -2.38 8.79 0.52
C PRO A 31 -2.72 9.89 -0.50
N ASN A 32 -1.98 10.99 -0.44
CA ASN A 32 -2.05 12.07 -1.44
C ASN A 32 -1.31 11.59 -2.70
N ILE A 33 -2.03 11.00 -3.65
CA ILE A 33 -1.49 10.55 -4.93
C ILE A 33 -1.74 11.66 -5.96
N ASN A 34 -0.69 12.39 -6.32
CA ASN A 34 -0.70 13.36 -7.41
C ASN A 34 -0.29 12.64 -8.71
N ILE A 35 -1.24 12.35 -9.60
CA ILE A 35 -1.00 11.67 -10.88
C ILE A 35 -0.97 12.71 -12.00
N ASN A 36 0.24 13.10 -12.41
CA ASN A 36 0.44 13.81 -13.67
C ASN A 36 0.35 12.79 -14.83
N SER A 37 -0.80 12.76 -15.52
CA SER A 37 -1.03 11.81 -16.62
C SER A 37 -0.46 12.34 -17.94
N THR A 38 0.78 11.96 -18.27
CA THR A 38 1.28 12.06 -19.65
C THR A 38 0.83 10.82 -20.41
N LYS A 39 -0.14 11.01 -21.30
CA LYS A 39 -0.81 10.00 -22.11
C LYS A 39 0.15 9.46 -23.20
N THR A 40 0.65 8.24 -23.04
CA THR A 40 1.23 7.46 -24.15
C THR A 40 0.36 6.25 -24.40
N THR A 41 -0.39 6.32 -25.50
CA THR A 41 -1.31 5.30 -26.00
C THR A 41 -0.49 4.15 -26.61
N THR A 42 -0.55 2.96 -26.03
CA THR A 42 -0.28 1.72 -26.77
C THR A 42 -1.35 0.70 -26.42
N THR A 43 -2.15 0.42 -27.44
CA THR A 43 -3.18 -0.60 -27.60
C THR A 43 -2.83 -1.97 -27.02
N GLY A 44 -3.76 -2.55 -26.26
CA GLY A 44 -3.92 -4.02 -26.19
C GLY A 44 -4.07 -4.65 -24.80
N SER A 45 -5.13 -4.35 -24.06
CA SER A 45 -5.89 -5.37 -23.30
C SER A 45 -7.18 -4.77 -22.75
N VAL A 46 -8.23 -5.59 -22.79
CA VAL A 46 -9.62 -5.22 -22.66
C VAL A 46 -10.00 -5.18 -21.18
N GLN A 47 -10.47 -4.01 -20.74
CA GLN A 47 -11.51 -3.77 -19.73
C GLN A 47 -11.68 -4.77 -18.58
N SER A 48 -11.40 -4.30 -17.36
CA SER A 48 -12.40 -4.38 -16.28
C SER A 48 -12.38 -3.07 -15.50
N ALA A 49 -13.18 -2.13 -15.97
CA ALA A 49 -13.67 -1.01 -15.18
C ALA A 49 -15.12 -1.33 -14.85
N GLY A 50 -15.37 -1.80 -13.63
CA GLY A 50 -16.69 -2.18 -13.12
C GLY A 50 -16.82 -1.77 -11.66
N ALA A 51 -17.68 -0.79 -11.44
CA ALA A 51 -18.01 -0.14 -10.18
C ALA A 51 -18.42 -1.08 -9.03
N GLY A 52 -18.07 -0.73 -7.80
CA GLY A 52 -18.66 -1.31 -6.60
C GLY A 52 -17.84 -1.05 -5.35
N GLY A 53 -18.28 -0.14 -4.50
CA GLY A 53 -17.75 0.03 -3.15
C GLY A 53 -17.85 -1.28 -2.39
N GLY A 54 -16.74 -1.97 -2.27
CA GLY A 54 -16.58 -3.22 -1.54
C GLY A 54 -15.09 -3.33 -1.28
N ARG A 55 -14.72 -3.48 -0.02
CA ARG A 55 -13.35 -3.64 0.48
C ARG A 55 -12.45 -4.20 -0.61
N ALA A 56 -11.55 -3.37 -1.16
CA ALA A 56 -10.62 -3.80 -2.19
C ALA A 56 -10.00 -5.10 -1.69
N GLN A 57 -10.36 -6.21 -2.31
CA GLN A 57 -9.81 -7.51 -1.99
C GLN A 57 -8.30 -7.31 -2.16
N PHE A 58 -7.57 -7.33 -1.05
CA PHE A 58 -6.12 -7.28 -1.03
C PHE A 58 -5.65 -8.62 -1.58
N MET A 59 -5.83 -8.80 -2.88
CA MET A 59 -5.41 -9.95 -3.64
C MET A 59 -3.96 -9.70 -3.98
N LEU A 60 -3.15 -10.73 -3.74
CA LEU A 60 -1.79 -10.75 -4.24
C LEU A 60 -1.85 -10.62 -5.78
N PRO A 61 -0.90 -9.90 -6.40
CA PRO A 61 -0.80 -9.89 -7.84
C PRO A 61 -0.56 -11.31 -8.36
N ASP A 62 -0.94 -11.59 -9.61
CA ASP A 62 -0.63 -12.87 -10.23
C ASP A 62 0.89 -13.10 -10.20
N PRO A 63 1.35 -14.31 -9.82
CA PRO A 63 2.77 -14.59 -9.68
C PRO A 63 3.45 -14.57 -11.06
N SER A 64 4.17 -13.49 -11.34
CA SER A 64 5.06 -13.32 -12.49
C SER A 64 6.49 -13.10 -12.01
N PHE A 65 7.44 -13.85 -12.56
CA PHE A 65 8.85 -13.81 -12.16
C PHE A 65 9.79 -13.70 -13.35
N ALA A 66 9.34 -13.05 -14.44
CA ALA A 66 10.13 -12.90 -15.66
C ALA A 66 11.26 -11.88 -15.51
N SER A 67 11.19 -11.00 -14.52
CA SER A 67 12.21 -9.99 -14.24
C SER A 67 12.47 -9.81 -12.74
N ALA A 68 13.67 -9.30 -12.40
CA ALA A 68 14.02 -8.93 -11.04
C ALA A 68 13.12 -7.83 -10.46
N ALA A 69 12.53 -7.00 -11.32
CA ALA A 69 11.57 -5.98 -10.92
C ALA A 69 10.23 -6.61 -10.49
N GLU A 70 9.72 -7.56 -11.28
CA GLU A 70 8.47 -8.27 -10.95
C GLU A 70 8.58 -9.09 -9.66
N LEU A 71 9.71 -9.77 -9.44
CA LEU A 71 9.94 -10.51 -8.20
C LEU A 71 9.97 -9.57 -6.98
N ARG A 72 10.60 -8.39 -7.13
CA ARG A 72 10.60 -7.36 -6.08
C ARG A 72 9.19 -6.90 -5.76
N ASP A 73 8.43 -6.52 -6.79
CA ASP A 73 7.08 -5.99 -6.63
C ASP A 73 6.15 -7.04 -5.99
N TYR A 74 6.30 -8.32 -6.37
CA TYR A 74 5.58 -9.42 -5.73
C TYR A 74 5.96 -9.59 -4.25
N CYS A 75 7.25 -9.58 -3.91
CA CYS A 75 7.70 -9.68 -2.52
C CYS A 75 7.28 -8.47 -1.67
N ASP A 76 7.33 -7.25 -2.23
CA ASP A 76 6.94 -6.01 -1.55
C ASP A 76 5.43 -5.98 -1.29
N THR A 77 4.61 -6.42 -2.26
CA THR A 77 3.15 -6.55 -2.09
C THR A 77 2.79 -7.65 -1.09
N LEU A 78 3.45 -8.81 -1.13
CA LEU A 78 3.26 -9.89 -0.15
C LEU A 78 3.65 -9.47 1.27
N ARG A 79 4.73 -8.69 1.42
CA ARG A 79 5.13 -8.13 2.71
C ARG A 79 4.09 -7.16 3.24
N ALA A 80 3.59 -6.24 2.40
CA ALA A 80 2.55 -5.30 2.78
C ALA A 80 1.25 -6.03 3.18
N PHE A 81 0.87 -7.05 2.41
CA PHE A 81 -0.27 -7.91 2.71
C PHE A 81 -0.12 -8.59 4.07
N GLY A 82 0.99 -9.32 4.28
CA GLY A 82 1.19 -10.12 5.48
C GLY A 82 1.20 -9.25 6.74
N VAL A 83 1.81 -8.06 6.68
CA VAL A 83 1.77 -7.10 7.80
C VAL A 83 0.35 -6.62 8.06
N HIS A 84 -0.39 -6.19 7.04
CA HIS A 84 -1.76 -5.73 7.20
C HIS A 84 -2.67 -6.83 7.75
N ALA A 85 -2.64 -8.01 7.14
CA ALA A 85 -3.40 -9.18 7.56
C ALA A 85 -3.02 -9.62 8.98
N SER A 86 -1.75 -9.52 9.38
CA SER A 86 -1.31 -9.85 10.75
C SER A 86 -1.99 -8.97 11.79
N ILE A 87 -2.13 -7.67 11.51
CA ILE A 87 -2.77 -6.70 12.42
C ILE A 87 -4.26 -7.02 12.53
N GLU A 88 -4.95 -7.21 11.40
CA GLU A 88 -6.37 -7.54 11.41
C GLU A 88 -6.66 -8.86 12.15
N VAL A 89 -5.84 -9.89 11.93
CA VAL A 89 -6.00 -11.19 12.60
C VAL A 89 -5.72 -11.08 14.10
N MET A 90 -4.72 -10.29 14.51
CA MET A 90 -4.43 -10.06 15.93
C MET A 90 -5.57 -9.32 16.63
N VAL A 91 -6.16 -8.31 15.98
CA VAL A 91 -7.35 -7.62 16.48
C VAL A 91 -8.55 -8.56 16.54
N ALA A 92 -8.76 -9.38 15.50
CA ALA A 92 -9.81 -10.39 15.47
C ALA A 92 -9.65 -11.43 16.59
N ALA A 93 -8.42 -11.79 16.98
CA ALA A 93 -8.15 -12.68 18.11
C ALA A 93 -8.63 -12.10 19.45
N GLU A 94 -8.42 -10.81 19.67
CA GLU A 94 -8.90 -10.12 20.89
C GLU A 94 -10.43 -9.98 20.90
N ILE A 95 -11.02 -9.63 19.75
CA ILE A 95 -12.50 -9.60 19.60
C ILE A 95 -13.09 -10.99 19.86
N LEU A 96 -12.49 -12.04 19.31
CA LEU A 96 -12.91 -13.42 19.53
C LEU A 96 -12.80 -13.81 21.01
N GLN A 97 -11.71 -13.43 21.69
CA GLN A 97 -11.57 -13.68 23.11
C GLN A 97 -12.65 -12.99 23.94
N ALA A 98 -12.96 -11.72 23.62
CA ALA A 98 -13.99 -10.95 24.30
C ALA A 98 -15.39 -11.57 24.07
N ALA A 99 -15.72 -11.89 22.82
CA ALA A 99 -16.99 -12.52 22.45
C ALA A 99 -17.17 -13.88 23.15
N LEU A 100 -16.14 -14.74 23.10
CA LEU A 100 -16.18 -16.04 23.78
C LEU A 100 -16.20 -15.92 25.30
N SER A 101 -15.66 -14.84 25.88
CA SER A 101 -15.72 -14.62 27.33
C SER A 101 -17.09 -14.14 27.81
N GLN A 102 -17.88 -13.51 26.92
CA GLN A 102 -19.24 -13.04 27.19
C GLN A 102 -20.31 -14.08 26.86
N ALA A 103 -19.99 -15.07 26.03
CA ALA A 103 -20.89 -16.17 25.69
C ALA A 103 -21.30 -16.98 26.93
N SER A 104 -22.43 -17.69 26.84
CA SER A 104 -22.85 -18.62 27.90
C SER A 104 -21.85 -19.76 28.03
N GLY A 105 -21.38 -20.00 29.26
CA GLY A 105 -20.52 -21.12 29.57
C GLY A 105 -21.23 -22.47 29.41
N LEU A 106 -20.46 -23.56 29.44
CA LEU A 106 -21.01 -24.90 29.49
C LEU A 106 -21.64 -25.13 30.87
N LYS A 107 -22.58 -26.09 30.94
CA LYS A 107 -23.43 -26.32 32.12
C LYS A 107 -22.65 -26.57 33.43
N ASP A 108 -21.44 -27.14 33.32
CA ASP A 108 -20.59 -27.50 34.47
C ASP A 108 -19.37 -26.58 34.63
N ASP A 109 -19.29 -25.49 33.87
CA ASP A 109 -18.11 -24.63 33.90
C ASP A 109 -18.13 -23.56 34.99
N ASN A 110 -17.01 -23.49 35.69
CA ASN A 110 -16.68 -22.33 36.48
C ASN A 110 -16.28 -21.15 35.57
N PHE A 111 -16.53 -19.93 36.02
CA PHE A 111 -16.20 -18.69 35.29
C PHE A 111 -14.74 -18.64 34.79
N ILE A 112 -13.81 -19.15 35.60
CA ILE A 112 -12.38 -19.21 35.26
C ILE A 112 -12.12 -20.21 34.12
N GLN A 113 -12.73 -21.39 34.17
CA GLN A 113 -12.57 -22.44 33.15
C GLN A 113 -13.14 -21.97 31.80
N HIS A 114 -14.28 -21.28 31.84
CA HIS A 114 -14.87 -20.64 30.66
C HIS A 114 -13.91 -19.65 29.99
N LYS A 115 -13.36 -18.69 30.76
CA LYS A 115 -12.37 -17.72 30.26
C LYS A 115 -11.10 -18.38 29.75
N LEU A 116 -10.64 -19.46 30.38
CA LEU A 116 -9.44 -20.17 29.96
C LEU A 116 -9.62 -20.82 28.58
N ARG A 117 -10.80 -21.39 28.30
CA ARG A 117 -11.11 -21.91 26.97
C ARG A 117 -11.22 -20.81 25.91
N ALA A 118 -11.88 -19.70 26.23
CA ALA A 118 -11.93 -18.54 25.33
C ALA A 118 -10.52 -18.08 24.95
N ARG A 119 -9.62 -17.95 25.93
CA ARG A 119 -8.19 -17.64 25.71
C ARG A 119 -7.48 -18.70 24.88
N LYS A 120 -7.78 -20.00 25.09
CA LYS A 120 -7.15 -21.10 24.35
C LYS A 120 -7.47 -21.02 22.85
N VAL A 121 -8.72 -20.71 22.50
CA VAL A 121 -9.14 -20.52 21.11
C VAL A 121 -8.53 -19.23 20.54
N ALA A 122 -8.64 -18.12 21.25
CA ALA A 122 -8.06 -16.84 20.82
C ALA A 122 -6.54 -16.91 20.58
N ARG A 123 -5.80 -17.65 21.42
CA ARG A 123 -4.36 -17.89 21.24
C ARG A 123 -4.02 -18.56 19.90
N LYS A 124 -4.89 -19.43 19.37
CA LYS A 124 -4.65 -20.07 18.07
C LYS A 124 -4.75 -19.04 16.94
N LEU A 125 -5.77 -18.18 17.00
CA LEU A 125 -5.94 -17.11 16.02
C LEU A 125 -4.81 -16.06 16.13
N LYS A 126 -4.40 -15.72 17.36
CA LYS A 126 -3.25 -14.85 17.60
C LYS A 126 -1.97 -15.40 16.97
N LYS A 127 -1.71 -16.70 17.14
CA LYS A 127 -0.56 -17.39 16.52
C LYS A 127 -0.62 -17.36 14.99
N SER A 128 -1.80 -17.41 14.40
CA SER A 128 -1.95 -17.22 12.94
C SER A 128 -1.53 -15.81 12.51
N GLY A 129 -1.88 -14.78 13.29
CA GLY A 129 -1.43 -13.40 13.05
C GLY A 129 0.10 -13.27 13.12
N GLU A 130 0.74 -13.87 14.12
CA GLU A 130 2.21 -13.93 14.23
C GLU A 130 2.84 -14.64 13.03
N ALA A 131 2.29 -15.77 12.60
CA ALA A 131 2.77 -16.49 11.42
C ALA A 131 2.64 -15.68 10.11
N LEU A 132 1.64 -14.81 10.00
CA LEU A 132 1.52 -13.89 8.86
C LEU A 132 2.62 -12.81 8.86
N ALA A 133 3.00 -12.32 10.04
CA ALA A 133 4.13 -11.39 10.18
C ALA A 133 5.45 -12.09 9.85
N ASP A 134 5.63 -13.34 10.26
CA ASP A 134 6.80 -14.16 9.89
C ASP A 134 6.85 -14.41 8.38
N ALA A 135 5.71 -14.71 7.75
CA ALA A 135 5.62 -14.86 6.29
C ALA A 135 6.00 -13.56 5.56
N ALA A 136 5.58 -12.40 6.07
CA ALA A 136 5.98 -11.09 5.53
C ALA A 136 7.49 -10.82 5.67
N SER A 137 8.10 -11.30 6.76
CA SER A 137 9.56 -11.24 6.96
C SER A 137 10.29 -12.13 5.95
N LEU A 138 9.82 -13.37 5.78
CA LEU A 138 10.36 -14.31 4.81
C LEU A 138 10.25 -13.78 3.37
N ALA A 139 9.15 -13.11 3.01
CA ALA A 139 9.01 -12.49 1.68
C ALA A 139 10.14 -11.49 1.37
N ALA A 140 10.55 -10.68 2.35
CA ALA A 140 11.70 -9.79 2.19
C ALA A 140 13.03 -10.54 2.15
N ALA A 141 13.17 -11.60 2.95
CA ALA A 141 14.36 -12.45 2.93
C ALA A 141 14.52 -13.17 1.57
N THR A 142 13.42 -13.58 0.94
CA THR A 142 13.42 -14.19 -0.41
C THR A 142 14.04 -13.25 -1.44
N TYR A 143 13.61 -11.99 -1.47
CA TYR A 143 14.20 -11.01 -2.40
C TYR A 143 15.67 -10.71 -2.07
N ALA A 144 16.03 -10.64 -0.78
CA ALA A 144 17.42 -10.47 -0.37
C ALA A 144 18.33 -11.66 -0.75
N ALA A 145 17.82 -12.89 -0.66
CA ALA A 145 18.51 -14.09 -1.12
C ALA A 145 18.65 -14.09 -2.64
N PHE A 146 17.58 -13.75 -3.37
CA PHE A 146 17.62 -13.58 -4.82
C PHE A 146 18.69 -12.58 -5.27
N GLN A 147 18.82 -11.44 -4.57
CA GLN A 147 19.88 -10.47 -4.86
C GLN A 147 21.30 -11.03 -4.63
N ARG A 148 21.48 -12.00 -3.72
CA ARG A 148 22.81 -12.57 -3.47
C ARG A 148 23.18 -13.64 -4.49
N GLU A 149 22.20 -14.45 -4.91
CA GLU A 149 22.45 -15.63 -5.74
C GLU A 149 22.25 -15.36 -7.23
N TYR A 150 21.35 -14.44 -7.60
CA TYR A 150 20.92 -14.22 -8.98
C TYR A 150 21.17 -12.79 -9.48
N ALA A 151 21.75 -11.90 -8.66
CA ALA A 151 22.06 -10.54 -9.13
C ALA A 151 22.94 -10.58 -10.38
N ASP A 152 23.97 -11.43 -10.44
CA ASP A 152 24.88 -11.46 -11.60
C ASP A 152 24.20 -11.96 -12.89
N ILE A 153 23.18 -12.81 -12.76
CA ILE A 153 22.48 -13.42 -13.90
C ILE A 153 21.31 -12.53 -14.38
N MET A 154 20.57 -11.92 -13.43
CA MET A 154 19.39 -11.12 -13.74
C MET A 154 19.66 -9.60 -13.86
N SER A 155 20.83 -9.11 -13.42
CA SER A 155 21.18 -7.67 -13.49
C SER A 155 21.76 -7.22 -14.83
N ALA A 156 21.77 -8.09 -15.85
CA ALA A 156 22.28 -7.81 -17.21
C ALA A 156 21.65 -6.60 -17.93
N ARG A 157 20.74 -5.85 -17.29
CA ARG A 157 20.15 -4.62 -17.81
C ARG A 157 20.05 -3.50 -16.78
N THR A 158 21.17 -3.11 -16.19
CA THR A 158 21.32 -1.72 -15.73
C THR A 158 22.60 -1.14 -16.33
N PRO A 159 22.53 -0.30 -17.38
CA PRO A 159 23.72 0.40 -17.84
C PRO A 159 24.13 1.32 -16.69
N ASN A 160 25.30 1.02 -16.12
CA ASN A 160 26.25 1.94 -15.52
C ASN A 160 25.66 3.33 -15.22
N ARG A 161 25.14 3.53 -14.01
CA ARG A 161 24.91 4.89 -13.51
C ARG A 161 26.27 5.37 -12.98
N PRO A 162 27.02 6.20 -13.72
CA PRO A 162 28.29 6.71 -13.21
C PRO A 162 28.02 7.44 -11.91
N ALA A 163 28.86 7.19 -10.91
CA ALA A 163 28.84 7.92 -9.65
C ALA A 163 28.94 9.42 -9.97
N GLN A 164 27.85 10.16 -9.79
CA GLN A 164 27.88 11.61 -9.84
C GLN A 164 28.64 12.09 -8.60
N ALA A 165 29.96 12.19 -8.73
CA ALA A 165 30.79 12.95 -7.82
C ALA A 165 30.28 14.39 -7.84
N ARG A 166 29.62 14.82 -6.77
CA ARG A 166 29.30 16.24 -6.59
C ARG A 166 30.57 16.88 -6.03
N PRO A 167 31.30 17.73 -6.77
CA PRO A 167 32.43 18.44 -6.20
C PRO A 167 31.91 19.36 -5.09
N PHE A 168 32.56 19.32 -3.93
CA PHE A 168 32.32 20.26 -2.84
C PHE A 168 32.68 21.67 -3.34
N GLN A 169 31.69 22.54 -3.46
CA GLN A 169 31.90 23.96 -3.71
C GLN A 169 32.11 24.64 -2.35
N TYR A 170 33.24 25.34 -2.20
CA TYR A 170 33.58 26.21 -1.07
C TYR A 170 33.03 27.61 -1.29
#